data_AF-A0A7K2TN87-F1
#
_entry.id   AF-A0A7K2TN87-F1
#
_cell.length_a   1.000
_cell.length_b   1.000
_cell.length_c   1.000
_cell.angle_alpha   90.00
_cell.angle_beta   90.00
_cell.angle_gamma   90.00
#
_symmetry.space_group_name_H-M   'P 1'
#
loop_
_entity.id
_entity.type
_entity.pdbx_description
1 polymer ?
#
loop_
_entity_poly.entity_id
_entity_poly.type
_entity_poly.pdbx_seq_one_letter_code
_entity_poly.pdbx_strand_id
1 'polypeptide(L)'
;MERRANGRGRRARWGRRSGGGMAAALVVLLLAGCGVFDTEDDERRARELADAFHPGRLTVIGARSLVPEATGSEVTFAVTDDPDAAVTLRLDASEERCEGGATCEEALANALERGLDRAAELRLVRDAFEGCGHRVLAVDRQRAAPWIAVRITQQGLDGVLEELGACAQRWVTARAERGRLGDSRWVSVSVTTPARAGKLPAAGSDRPTALRLTHGPRLAALSAQPYYVVDFPVGDDAEHTVDAARPQMRIVEPFERREEFSQRIDASVLPLLRGTYPEAVATGGSGLGVWRLEPGRIDRVRGYVLFCARPPEGGGRCLGDLAALVTADPEGGSAEVVRVLTDIRDERGVLDLPGV
;
A
#
# COMPACT_ATOMS: atom_id res chain seq x y z
N MET A 1 4.23 -4.12 -69.07
CA MET A 1 5.04 -4.95 -70.00
C MET A 1 6.40 -4.30 -70.12
N GLU A 2 7.46 -5.13 -70.06
CA GLU A 2 8.87 -4.87 -70.38
C GLU A 2 9.61 -3.77 -69.59
N ARG A 3 10.58 -4.09 -68.72
CA ARG A 3 11.89 -4.79 -68.83
C ARG A 3 13.03 -3.95 -69.41
N ARG A 4 14.18 -4.14 -68.73
CA ARG A 4 15.61 -3.96 -69.11
C ARG A 4 16.17 -2.55 -68.87
N ALA A 5 17.09 -2.34 -67.92
CA ALA A 5 18.38 -2.98 -67.58
C ALA A 5 19.53 -2.66 -68.54
N ASN A 6 20.56 -1.99 -68.01
CA ASN A 6 22.01 -2.15 -68.25
C ASN A 6 22.73 -0.87 -67.78
N GLY A 7 23.90 -0.86 -67.14
CA GLY A 7 24.80 -1.95 -66.79
C GLY A 7 26.09 -1.44 -66.14
N ARG A 8 26.74 -2.37 -65.44
CA ARG A 8 28.19 -2.65 -65.28
C ARG A 8 29.21 -1.53 -64.99
N GLY A 9 29.98 -1.82 -63.94
CA GLY A 9 31.44 -1.63 -63.85
C GLY A 9 31.83 -0.54 -62.82
N ARG A 10 32.87 -0.65 -61.99
CA ARG A 10 34.02 -1.56 -61.88
C ARG A 10 34.51 -1.55 -60.42
N ARG A 11 35.24 -2.61 -60.06
CA ARG A 11 35.92 -2.81 -58.77
C ARG A 11 37.15 -1.90 -58.66
N ALA A 12 37.45 -1.42 -57.45
CA ALA A 12 38.82 -1.16 -57.01
C ALA A 12 38.97 -1.53 -55.52
N ARG A 13 39.84 -2.51 -55.27
CA ARG A 13 40.41 -2.87 -53.97
C ARG A 13 41.44 -1.81 -53.57
N TRP A 14 41.50 -1.52 -52.27
CA TRP A 14 42.66 -1.18 -51.42
C TRP A 14 42.05 -0.96 -50.02
N GLY A 15 42.55 -1.39 -48.88
CA GLY A 15 43.77 -2.06 -48.43
C GLY A 15 43.72 -1.96 -46.90
N ARG A 16 44.00 -3.08 -46.20
CA ARG A 16 44.07 -3.16 -44.73
C ARG A 16 45.08 -2.15 -44.14
N ARG A 17 44.82 -1.59 -42.95
CA ARG A 17 45.63 -1.83 -41.73
C ARG A 17 45.10 -1.14 -40.48
N SER A 18 45.48 -1.76 -39.37
CA SER A 18 45.05 -1.66 -37.98
C SER A 18 45.52 -0.41 -37.22
N GLY A 19 44.83 -0.13 -36.10
CA GLY A 19 45.16 0.83 -35.04
C GLY A 19 43.86 1.51 -34.60
N GLY A 20 43.23 1.17 -33.47
CA GLY A 20 43.76 1.21 -32.12
C GLY A 20 43.12 2.41 -31.43
N GLY A 21 42.26 2.19 -30.42
CA GLY A 21 41.77 3.27 -29.56
C GLY A 21 40.33 3.13 -29.08
N MET A 22 40.18 2.69 -27.83
CA MET A 22 39.17 3.10 -26.84
C MET A 22 37.81 3.60 -27.33
N ALA A 23 36.77 2.80 -27.09
CA ALA A 23 35.45 3.34 -26.72
C ALA A 23 34.65 2.34 -25.87
N ALA A 24 34.61 2.65 -24.57
CA ALA A 24 33.50 2.44 -23.65
C ALA A 24 33.06 0.99 -23.36
N ALA A 25 33.79 0.37 -22.43
CA ALA A 25 33.18 -0.46 -21.41
C ALA A 25 32.27 0.42 -20.52
N LEU A 26 30.95 0.29 -20.68
CA LEU A 26 29.94 0.95 -19.83
C LEU A 26 28.70 0.05 -19.70
N VAL A 27 28.91 -1.22 -19.34
CA VAL A 27 27.84 -2.18 -19.00
C VAL A 27 28.30 -3.10 -17.85
N VAL A 28 28.60 -2.52 -16.68
CA VAL A 28 28.95 -3.31 -15.47
C VAL A 28 28.19 -2.89 -14.19
N LEU A 29 27.40 -1.82 -14.15
CA LEU A 29 26.91 -1.28 -12.85
C LEU A 29 25.41 -1.46 -12.55
N LEU A 30 24.80 -2.62 -12.86
CA LEU A 30 23.40 -2.88 -12.46
C LEU A 30 23.10 -4.25 -11.83
N LEU A 31 24.12 -5.06 -11.49
CA LEU A 31 23.89 -6.40 -10.88
C LEU A 31 24.75 -6.71 -9.64
N ALA A 32 25.25 -5.69 -8.94
CA ALA A 32 25.83 -5.85 -7.60
C ALA A 32 25.62 -4.55 -6.81
N GLY A 33 24.50 -4.48 -6.10
CA GLY A 33 24.11 -3.30 -5.32
C GLY A 33 23.64 -3.62 -3.90
N CYS A 34 24.08 -4.73 -3.31
CA CYS A 34 24.29 -4.76 -1.86
C CYS A 34 25.63 -4.09 -1.62
N GLY A 35 25.64 -2.75 -1.63
CA GLY A 35 26.81 -2.02 -1.20
C GLY A 35 27.06 -2.35 0.26
N VAL A 36 28.14 -3.09 0.50
CA VAL A 36 28.77 -3.23 1.81
C VAL A 36 29.40 -1.87 2.10
N PHE A 37 28.56 -0.95 2.58
CA PHE A 37 28.98 0.35 3.08
C PHE A 37 29.15 0.22 4.60
N ASP A 38 30.18 0.88 5.12
CA ASP A 38 30.70 0.71 6.48
C ASP A 38 29.69 1.18 7.53
N THR A 39 28.76 0.30 7.89
CA THR A 39 27.74 0.53 8.93
C THR A 39 28.27 0.14 10.31
N GLU A 40 29.51 -0.36 10.42
CA GLU A 40 30.08 -0.81 11.69
C GLU A 40 30.30 0.35 12.66
N ASP A 41 30.72 1.51 12.14
CA ASP A 41 30.88 2.73 12.93
C ASP A 41 29.54 3.26 13.46
N ASP A 42 28.50 3.25 12.62
CA ASP A 42 27.13 3.64 13.02
C ASP A 42 26.55 2.67 14.05
N GLU A 43 26.76 1.36 13.88
CA GLU A 43 26.34 0.38 14.87
C GLU A 43 27.09 0.53 16.18
N ARG A 44 28.41 0.75 16.14
CA ARG A 44 29.22 0.99 17.34
C ARG A 44 28.69 2.19 18.10
N ARG A 45 28.45 3.29 17.40
CA ARG A 45 27.89 4.50 18.01
C ARG A 45 26.50 4.28 18.58
N ALA A 46 25.63 3.58 17.85
CA ALA A 46 24.30 3.26 18.34
C ALA A 46 24.34 2.42 19.61
N ARG A 47 25.29 1.49 19.73
CA ARG A 47 25.55 0.73 20.97
C ARG A 47 26.01 1.67 22.10
N GLU A 48 26.95 2.58 21.83
CA GLU A 48 27.40 3.56 22.83
C GLU A 48 26.27 4.47 23.32
N LEU A 49 25.40 4.95 22.43
CA LEU A 49 24.21 5.73 22.78
C LEU A 49 23.23 4.90 23.63
N ALA A 50 22.97 3.65 23.24
CA ALA A 50 22.11 2.74 23.97
C ALA A 50 22.66 2.45 25.38
N ASP A 51 23.96 2.18 25.51
CA ASP A 51 24.61 1.90 26.79
C ASP A 51 24.66 3.14 27.70
N ALA A 52 24.84 4.33 27.12
CA ALA A 52 24.86 5.58 27.86
C ALA A 52 23.49 5.97 28.43
N PHE A 53 22.42 5.87 27.62
CA PHE A 53 21.10 6.38 27.99
C PHE A 53 20.10 5.31 28.46
N HIS A 54 20.27 4.05 28.02
CA HIS A 54 19.38 2.93 28.34
C HIS A 54 20.17 1.62 28.57
N PRO A 55 21.11 1.58 29.53
CA PRO A 55 22.04 0.46 29.71
C PRO A 55 21.32 -0.89 29.84
N GLY A 56 21.74 -1.85 29.03
CA GLY A 56 21.22 -3.22 29.02
C GLY A 56 19.79 -3.40 28.47
N ARG A 57 19.08 -2.32 28.11
CA ARG A 57 17.70 -2.41 27.61
C ARG A 57 17.58 -2.57 26.10
N LEU A 58 18.59 -2.13 25.35
CA LEU A 58 18.58 -2.08 23.89
C LEU A 58 19.76 -2.85 23.32
N THR A 59 19.48 -3.71 22.35
CA THR A 59 20.50 -4.46 21.60
C THR A 59 20.41 -4.11 20.13
N VAL A 60 21.50 -3.62 19.52
CA VAL A 60 21.55 -3.36 18.07
C VAL A 60 21.40 -4.67 17.31
N ILE A 61 20.44 -4.72 16.38
CA ILE A 61 20.17 -5.90 15.54
C ILE A 61 20.31 -5.60 14.04
N GLY A 62 20.64 -4.36 13.68
CA GLY A 62 21.07 -4.00 12.34
C GLY A 62 21.07 -2.50 12.10
N ALA A 63 21.87 -2.08 11.13
CA ALA A 63 21.91 -0.72 10.62
C ALA A 63 21.81 -0.71 9.08
N ARG A 64 21.34 0.40 8.54
CA ARG A 64 21.40 0.67 7.10
C ARG A 64 21.66 2.15 6.84
N SER A 65 22.54 2.44 5.89
CA SER A 65 22.75 3.81 5.42
C SER A 65 21.51 4.32 4.67
N LEU A 66 21.17 5.58 4.86
CA LEU A 66 20.11 6.26 4.11
C LEU A 66 20.63 6.80 2.79
N VAL A 67 19.74 6.97 1.81
CA VAL A 67 20.09 7.54 0.50
C VAL A 67 19.38 8.88 0.31
N PRO A 68 20.10 9.98 0.03
CA PRO A 68 21.57 10.08 -0.13
C PRO A 68 22.32 9.89 1.20
N GLU A 69 23.54 9.34 1.16
CA GLU A 69 24.37 8.98 2.35
C GLU A 69 24.57 10.14 3.33
N ALA A 70 24.62 11.37 2.82
CA ALA A 70 24.70 12.59 3.62
C ALA A 70 23.51 12.78 4.59
N THR A 71 22.46 11.96 4.47
CA THR A 71 21.31 11.95 5.38
C THR A 71 21.59 11.17 6.67
N GLY A 72 22.64 10.34 6.70
CA GLY A 72 23.00 9.49 7.83
C GLY A 72 22.49 8.06 7.71
N SER A 73 22.17 7.44 8.84
CA SER A 73 21.89 6.00 8.94
C SER A 73 20.65 5.72 9.80
N GLU A 74 19.97 4.63 9.50
CA GLU A 74 18.86 4.11 10.30
C GLU A 74 19.32 2.85 11.03
N VAL A 75 19.30 2.89 12.37
CA VAL A 75 19.69 1.77 13.23
C VAL A 75 18.46 1.19 13.90
N THR A 76 18.42 -0.14 14.01
CA THR A 76 17.33 -0.88 14.63
C THR A 76 17.82 -1.65 15.86
N PHE A 77 17.09 -1.52 16.96
CA PHE A 77 17.34 -2.19 18.23
C PHE A 77 16.21 -3.17 18.55
N ALA A 78 16.57 -4.30 19.17
CA ALA A 78 15.65 -5.12 19.96
C ALA A 78 15.61 -4.60 21.40
N VAL A 79 14.46 -4.75 22.06
CA VAL A 79 14.32 -4.46 23.50
C VAL A 79 14.51 -5.75 24.29
N THR A 80 15.45 -5.76 25.23
CA THR A 80 15.92 -6.99 25.92
C THR A 80 14.77 -7.79 26.57
N ASP A 81 13.84 -7.10 27.24
CA ASP A 81 12.74 -7.73 27.99
C ASP A 81 11.39 -7.69 27.25
N ASP A 82 11.38 -7.28 25.99
CA ASP A 82 10.17 -7.23 25.17
C ASP A 82 10.44 -7.83 23.77
N PRO A 83 10.08 -9.11 23.54
CA PRO A 83 10.33 -9.79 22.27
C PRO A 83 9.43 -9.29 21.13
N ASP A 84 8.43 -8.47 21.41
CA ASP A 84 7.57 -7.89 20.38
C ASP A 84 8.08 -6.51 19.94
N ALA A 85 8.78 -5.78 20.80
CA ALA A 85 9.23 -4.43 20.56
C ALA A 85 10.52 -4.34 19.73
N ALA A 86 10.54 -3.36 18.85
CA ALA A 86 11.74 -2.92 18.15
C ALA A 86 11.75 -1.39 18.12
N VAL A 87 12.96 -0.84 18.20
CA VAL A 87 13.20 0.60 18.17
C VAL A 87 13.98 0.91 16.91
N THR A 88 13.56 1.92 16.16
CA THR A 88 14.29 2.43 15.01
C THR A 88 14.67 3.87 15.28
N LEU A 89 15.95 4.19 15.09
CA LEU A 89 16.51 5.51 15.30
C LEU A 89 17.26 5.94 14.03
N ARG A 90 16.99 7.14 13.55
CA ARG A 90 17.84 7.78 12.55
C ARG A 90 18.98 8.56 13.22
N LEU A 91 20.21 8.16 12.92
CA LEU A 91 21.43 8.92 13.20
C LEU A 91 21.67 9.87 12.03
N ASP A 92 21.79 11.17 12.30
CA ASP A 92 22.14 12.12 11.24
C ASP A 92 23.65 12.03 10.94
N ALA A 93 24.06 12.41 9.73
CA ALA A 93 25.48 12.43 9.35
C ALA A 93 26.33 13.37 10.23
N SER A 94 25.71 14.34 10.92
CA SER A 94 26.36 15.14 11.95
C SER A 94 26.38 14.41 13.30
N GLU A 95 27.53 14.36 13.94
CA GLU A 95 27.82 13.40 15.00
C GLU A 95 27.10 13.57 16.36
N GLU A 96 26.21 14.55 16.49
CA GLU A 96 25.54 14.86 17.77
C GLU A 96 24.02 14.98 17.64
N ARG A 97 23.48 14.74 16.43
CA ARG A 97 22.06 14.89 16.13
C ARG A 97 21.44 13.62 15.57
N CYS A 98 20.17 13.45 15.88
CA CYS A 98 19.35 12.33 15.47
C CYS A 98 17.99 12.85 14.96
N GLU A 99 17.31 12.07 14.13
CA GLU A 99 15.96 12.37 13.61
C GLU A 99 15.82 13.76 12.94
N GLY A 100 16.88 14.25 12.29
CA GLY A 100 16.85 15.53 11.58
C GLY A 100 17.03 16.76 12.46
N GLY A 101 17.70 16.61 13.61
CA GLY A 101 18.12 17.74 14.44
C GLY A 101 17.79 17.65 15.92
N ALA A 102 17.15 16.58 16.41
CA ALA A 102 16.99 16.35 17.85
C ALA A 102 18.33 15.92 18.49
N THR A 103 18.46 16.05 19.81
CA THR A 103 19.57 15.41 20.52
C THR A 103 19.38 13.90 20.47
N CYS A 104 20.46 13.14 20.38
CA CYS A 104 20.34 11.68 20.28
C CYS A 104 19.77 11.01 21.53
N GLU A 105 19.94 11.61 22.71
CA GLU A 105 19.28 11.15 23.95
C GLU A 105 17.76 11.25 23.84
N GLU A 106 17.24 12.44 23.52
CA GLU A 106 15.79 12.68 23.39
C GLU A 106 15.20 11.84 22.25
N ALA A 107 15.88 11.78 21.11
CA ALA A 107 15.45 10.99 19.96
C ALA A 107 15.36 9.50 20.29
N LEU A 108 16.35 8.95 21.01
CA LEU A 108 16.37 7.55 21.41
C LEU A 108 15.29 7.23 22.45
N ALA A 109 15.10 8.09 23.46
CA ALA A 109 14.05 7.92 24.45
C ALA A 109 12.64 7.92 23.80
N ASN A 110 12.39 8.89 22.93
CA ASN A 110 11.13 8.96 22.17
C ASN A 110 10.96 7.76 21.22
N ALA A 111 12.03 7.28 20.59
CA ALA A 111 12.00 6.10 19.74
C ALA A 111 11.69 4.83 20.54
N LEU A 112 12.23 4.70 21.75
CA LEU A 112 11.94 3.60 22.68
C LEU A 112 10.47 3.60 23.10
N GLU A 113 9.93 4.75 23.51
CA GLU A 113 8.51 4.89 23.87
C GLU A 113 7.60 4.48 22.70
N ARG A 114 7.84 5.03 21.50
CA ARG A 114 7.10 4.64 20.29
C ARG A 114 7.21 3.14 19.97
N GLY A 115 8.39 2.55 20.17
CA GLY A 115 8.62 1.12 19.94
C GLY A 115 7.81 0.24 20.89
N LEU A 116 7.78 0.59 22.18
CA LEU A 116 7.01 -0.11 23.21
C LEU A 116 5.50 0.06 22.99
N ASP A 117 5.04 1.27 22.65
CA ASP A 117 3.64 1.51 22.34
C ASP A 117 3.19 0.73 21.10
N ARG A 118 4.03 0.69 20.07
CA ARG A 118 3.74 -0.09 18.87
C ARG A 118 3.66 -1.59 19.15
N ALA A 119 4.53 -2.11 20.01
CA ALA A 119 4.50 -3.49 20.45
C ALA A 119 3.22 -3.81 21.23
N ALA A 120 2.80 -2.91 22.12
CA ALA A 120 1.59 -3.07 22.90
C ALA A 120 0.32 -3.02 22.01
N GLU A 121 0.29 -2.16 20.98
CA GLU A 121 -0.78 -2.17 19.97
C GLU A 121 -0.77 -3.45 19.14
N LEU A 122 0.41 -3.96 18.79
CA LEU A 122 0.54 -5.21 18.06
C LEU A 122 -0.02 -6.40 18.83
N ARG A 123 0.19 -6.45 20.16
CA ARG A 123 -0.40 -7.47 21.03
C ARG A 123 -1.92 -7.40 21.00
N LEU A 124 -2.51 -6.22 21.09
CA LEU A 124 -3.97 -6.05 20.98
C LEU A 124 -4.53 -6.62 19.69
N VAL A 125 -3.90 -6.30 18.56
CA VAL A 125 -4.29 -6.83 17.25
C VAL A 125 -4.15 -8.36 17.23
N ARG A 126 -3.02 -8.90 17.71
CA ARG A 126 -2.79 -10.34 17.72
C ARG A 126 -3.75 -11.07 18.62
N ASP A 127 -3.94 -10.63 19.85
CA ASP A 127 -4.83 -11.27 20.82
C ASP A 127 -6.28 -11.30 20.31
N ALA A 128 -6.74 -10.20 19.71
CA ALA A 128 -8.09 -10.12 19.15
C ALA A 128 -8.30 -11.08 17.96
N PHE A 129 -7.39 -11.09 16.99
CA PHE A 129 -7.55 -11.88 15.76
C PHE A 129 -7.12 -13.34 15.93
N GLU A 130 -6.00 -13.61 16.62
CA GLU A 130 -5.57 -14.99 16.91
C GLU A 130 -6.55 -15.67 17.87
N GLY A 131 -7.16 -14.92 18.81
CA GLY A 131 -8.24 -15.42 19.68
C GLY A 131 -9.52 -15.80 18.93
N CYS A 132 -9.75 -15.24 17.74
CA CYS A 132 -10.79 -15.68 16.81
C CYS A 132 -10.39 -16.85 15.92
N GLY A 133 -9.13 -17.29 15.94
CA GLY A 133 -8.62 -18.30 15.01
C GLY A 133 -8.02 -17.73 13.72
N HIS A 134 -7.89 -16.41 13.60
CA HIS A 134 -7.24 -15.75 12.47
C HIS A 134 -5.79 -15.40 12.78
N ARG A 135 -4.84 -16.14 12.21
CA ARG A 135 -3.42 -15.80 12.31
C ARG A 135 -3.14 -14.46 11.63
N VAL A 136 -2.53 -13.54 12.37
CA VAL A 136 -1.99 -12.28 11.83
C VAL A 136 -0.71 -12.58 11.04
N LEU A 137 -0.74 -12.29 9.73
CA LEU A 137 0.34 -12.55 8.80
C LEU A 137 1.34 -11.39 8.75
N ALA A 138 0.80 -10.17 8.79
CA ALA A 138 1.52 -8.91 8.79
C ALA A 138 0.62 -7.82 9.37
N VAL A 139 1.18 -6.64 9.63
CA VAL A 139 0.44 -5.45 10.04
C VAL A 139 0.92 -4.26 9.24
N ASP A 140 -0.02 -3.47 8.72
CA ASP A 140 0.31 -2.21 8.05
C ASP A 140 1.00 -1.23 9.01
N ARG A 141 2.10 -0.61 8.56
CA ARG A 141 2.92 0.26 9.41
C ARG A 141 2.19 1.54 9.82
N GLN A 142 1.32 2.06 8.97
CA GLN A 142 0.66 3.35 9.15
C GLN A 142 -0.63 3.21 9.97
N ARG A 143 -1.46 2.20 9.66
CA ARG A 143 -2.81 2.09 10.21
C ARG A 143 -2.98 1.00 11.26
N ALA A 144 -1.93 0.25 11.55
CA ALA A 144 -2.02 -0.96 12.37
C ALA A 144 -3.04 -2.01 11.87
N ALA A 145 -3.48 -1.91 10.62
CA ALA A 145 -4.45 -2.82 10.05
C ALA A 145 -3.83 -4.22 9.88
N PRO A 146 -4.42 -5.28 10.46
CA PRO A 146 -3.90 -6.63 10.32
C PRO A 146 -4.11 -7.17 8.91
N TRP A 147 -3.16 -7.99 8.48
CA TRP A 147 -3.30 -8.88 7.34
C TRP A 147 -3.60 -10.29 7.82
N ILE A 148 -4.67 -10.87 7.32
CA ILE A 148 -5.09 -12.24 7.65
C ILE A 148 -5.36 -13.05 6.38
N ALA A 149 -5.41 -14.38 6.52
CA ALA A 149 -5.82 -15.27 5.44
C ALA A 149 -7.22 -15.79 5.68
N VAL A 150 -8.14 -15.46 4.79
CA VAL A 150 -9.49 -16.03 4.76
C VAL A 150 -9.88 -16.31 3.31
N ARG A 151 -10.55 -17.44 3.08
CA ARG A 151 -11.13 -17.72 1.77
C ARG A 151 -12.49 -17.04 1.69
N ILE A 152 -12.56 -15.94 0.96
CA ILE A 152 -13.83 -15.27 0.67
C ILE A 152 -14.47 -15.91 -0.56
N THR A 153 -15.74 -16.28 -0.43
CA THR A 153 -16.59 -16.79 -1.52
C THR A 153 -17.96 -16.15 -1.39
N GLN A 154 -18.75 -16.12 -2.47
CA GLN A 154 -20.09 -15.54 -2.45
C GLN A 154 -20.99 -16.21 -1.41
N GLN A 155 -20.90 -17.54 -1.25
CA GLN A 155 -21.73 -18.30 -0.31
C GLN A 155 -21.33 -18.07 1.16
N GLY A 156 -20.05 -17.82 1.43
CA GLY A 156 -19.52 -17.68 2.79
C GLY A 156 -19.27 -16.23 3.23
N LEU A 157 -19.62 -15.25 2.39
CA LEU A 157 -19.26 -13.85 2.62
C LEU A 157 -19.81 -13.33 3.94
N ASP A 158 -21.11 -13.46 4.17
CA ASP A 158 -21.77 -12.89 5.35
C ASP A 158 -21.20 -13.47 6.65
N GLY A 159 -21.02 -14.80 6.71
CA GLY A 159 -20.43 -15.45 7.89
C GLY A 159 -18.98 -15.02 8.14
N VAL A 160 -18.18 -14.84 7.08
CA VAL A 160 -16.82 -14.30 7.21
C VAL A 160 -16.85 -12.85 7.72
N LEU A 161 -17.74 -12.01 7.20
CA LEU A 161 -17.83 -10.61 7.62
C LEU A 161 -18.31 -10.49 9.07
N GLU A 162 -19.23 -11.33 9.51
CA GLU A 162 -19.68 -11.41 10.90
C GLU A 162 -18.52 -11.83 11.83
N GLU A 163 -17.78 -12.88 11.48
CA GLU A 163 -16.61 -13.34 12.24
C GLU A 163 -15.56 -12.23 12.35
N LEU A 164 -15.20 -11.61 11.22
CA LEU A 164 -14.24 -10.50 11.20
C LEU A 164 -14.72 -9.28 11.98
N GLY A 165 -16.02 -8.96 11.92
CA GLY A 165 -16.63 -7.90 12.70
C GLY A 165 -16.53 -8.16 14.21
N ALA A 166 -16.73 -9.40 14.66
CA ALA A 166 -16.56 -9.78 16.06
C ALA A 166 -15.10 -9.65 16.53
N CYS A 167 -14.12 -9.98 15.67
CA CYS A 167 -12.70 -9.78 15.98
C CYS A 167 -12.32 -8.31 16.02
N ALA A 168 -12.85 -7.53 15.09
CA ALA A 168 -12.71 -6.08 15.08
C ALA A 168 -13.30 -5.44 16.36
N GLN A 169 -14.47 -5.90 16.82
CA GLN A 169 -15.06 -5.47 18.09
C GLN A 169 -14.12 -5.74 19.27
N ARG A 170 -13.58 -6.96 19.39
CA ARG A 170 -12.63 -7.31 20.45
C ARG A 170 -11.40 -6.41 20.43
N TRP A 171 -10.87 -6.13 19.24
CA TRP A 171 -9.73 -5.24 19.07
C TRP A 171 -10.05 -3.80 19.50
N VAL A 172 -11.19 -3.25 19.05
CA VAL A 172 -11.66 -1.89 19.39
C VAL A 172 -11.89 -1.74 20.89
N THR A 173 -12.61 -2.67 21.51
CA THR A 173 -12.84 -2.65 22.96
C THR A 173 -11.51 -2.67 23.73
N ALA A 174 -10.57 -3.55 23.35
CA ALA A 174 -9.29 -3.65 24.04
C ALA A 174 -8.39 -2.41 23.83
N ARG A 175 -8.55 -1.67 22.73
CA ARG A 175 -7.93 -0.36 22.54
C ARG A 175 -8.58 0.70 23.41
N ALA A 176 -9.90 0.74 23.48
CA ALA A 176 -10.65 1.70 24.29
C ALA A 176 -10.32 1.56 25.78
N GLU A 177 -10.26 0.33 26.31
CA GLU A 177 -9.87 0.04 27.69
C GLU A 177 -8.47 0.57 28.06
N ARG A 178 -7.59 0.75 27.06
CA ARG A 178 -6.24 1.29 27.24
C ARG A 178 -6.14 2.78 26.89
N GLY A 179 -7.25 3.45 26.61
CA GLY A 179 -7.27 4.86 26.19
C GLY A 179 -6.59 5.08 24.83
N ARG A 180 -6.58 4.05 23.97
CA ARG A 180 -5.86 4.03 22.67
C ARG A 180 -6.79 4.02 21.46
N LEU A 181 -8.07 4.31 21.68
CA LEU A 181 -8.98 4.54 20.59
C LEU A 181 -8.71 5.95 20.04
N GLY A 182 -7.97 6.03 18.94
CA GLY A 182 -7.77 7.31 18.26
C GLY A 182 -9.07 7.79 17.60
N ASP A 183 -9.01 8.91 16.89
CA ASP A 183 -10.19 9.53 16.25
C ASP A 183 -10.75 8.77 15.02
N SER A 184 -10.29 7.54 14.78
CA SER A 184 -10.70 6.76 13.61
C SER A 184 -12.09 6.18 13.81
N ARG A 185 -13.05 6.63 12.99
CA ARG A 185 -14.42 6.07 12.93
C ARG A 185 -14.53 4.73 12.21
N TRP A 186 -13.39 4.14 11.87
CA TRP A 186 -13.31 2.89 11.12
C TRP A 186 -12.12 2.05 11.60
N VAL A 187 -12.28 0.73 11.51
CA VAL A 187 -11.18 -0.23 11.63
C VAL A 187 -11.09 -1.07 10.37
N SER A 188 -9.88 -1.21 9.85
CA SER A 188 -9.61 -1.90 8.58
C SER A 188 -8.94 -3.24 8.83
N VAL A 189 -9.36 -4.26 8.08
CA VAL A 189 -8.74 -5.58 8.02
C VAL A 189 -8.38 -5.90 6.58
N SER A 190 -7.11 -6.22 6.33
CA SER A 190 -6.64 -6.67 5.01
C SER A 190 -6.74 -8.19 4.93
N VAL A 191 -7.42 -8.69 3.90
CA VAL A 191 -7.69 -10.12 3.73
C VAL A 191 -7.03 -10.63 2.44
N THR A 192 -6.21 -11.66 2.59
CA THR A 192 -5.60 -12.38 1.47
C THR A 192 -6.08 -13.84 1.42
N THR A 193 -5.71 -14.55 0.36
CA THR A 193 -6.05 -15.97 0.22
C THR A 193 -5.09 -16.87 1.03
N PRO A 194 -5.57 -18.01 1.55
CA PRO A 194 -4.71 -18.98 2.24
C PRO A 194 -3.52 -19.47 1.38
N ALA A 195 -3.73 -19.61 0.07
CA ALA A 195 -2.68 -20.02 -0.86
C ALA A 195 -1.53 -19.00 -0.93
N ARG A 196 -1.81 -17.69 -0.79
CA ARG A 196 -0.78 -16.65 -0.74
C ARG A 196 -0.08 -16.63 0.62
N ALA A 197 -0.83 -16.78 1.70
CA ALA A 197 -0.28 -16.86 3.05
C ALA A 197 0.75 -17.99 3.21
N GLY A 198 0.52 -19.14 2.56
CA GLY A 198 1.46 -20.27 2.54
C GLY A 198 2.76 -20.02 1.75
N LYS A 199 2.87 -18.91 1.00
CA LYS A 199 4.02 -18.56 0.16
C LYS A 199 4.75 -17.31 0.64
N LEU A 200 4.41 -16.79 1.82
CA LEU A 200 5.01 -15.55 2.31
C LEU A 200 6.50 -15.74 2.59
N PRO A 201 7.33 -14.74 2.23
CA PRO A 201 8.72 -14.72 2.65
C PRO A 201 8.85 -14.88 4.17
N ALA A 202 9.87 -15.64 4.58
CA ALA A 202 10.25 -15.72 5.98
C ALA A 202 10.74 -14.33 6.43
N ALA A 203 10.28 -13.90 7.60
CA ALA A 203 10.88 -12.82 8.35
C ALA A 203 11.56 -13.51 9.53
N GLY A 204 12.90 -13.47 9.58
CA GLY A 204 13.74 -14.28 10.49
C GLY A 204 13.15 -14.46 11.88
N SER A 205 13.18 -15.68 12.39
CA SER A 205 12.53 -16.04 13.67
C SER A 205 13.21 -15.43 14.90
N ASP A 206 14.46 -15.01 14.74
CA ASP A 206 15.32 -14.33 15.71
C ASP A 206 15.01 -12.83 15.88
N ARG A 207 14.14 -12.26 15.03
CA ARG A 207 13.77 -10.84 15.07
C ARG A 207 12.57 -10.59 16.00
N PRO A 208 12.46 -9.38 16.60
CA PRO A 208 11.26 -8.98 17.32
C PRO A 208 9.99 -9.09 16.48
N THR A 209 8.86 -9.41 17.13
CA THR A 209 7.57 -9.62 16.45
C THR A 209 7.15 -8.41 15.61
N ALA A 210 7.37 -7.18 16.09
CA ALA A 210 7.05 -5.97 15.33
C ALA A 210 7.78 -5.92 13.98
N LEU A 211 9.08 -6.26 13.93
CA LEU A 211 9.82 -6.31 12.66
C LEU A 211 9.36 -7.44 11.77
N ARG A 212 9.02 -8.60 12.35
CA ARG A 212 8.54 -9.76 11.59
C ARG A 212 7.20 -9.49 10.91
N LEU A 213 6.27 -8.85 11.61
CA LEU A 213 4.93 -8.55 11.09
C LEU A 213 4.90 -7.28 10.23
N THR A 214 5.90 -6.41 10.31
CA THR A 214 6.05 -5.23 9.43
C THR A 214 7.16 -5.40 8.39
N HIS A 215 7.59 -6.64 8.15
CA HIS A 215 8.67 -6.98 7.23
C HIS A 215 8.28 -6.61 5.78
N GLY A 216 9.05 -5.71 5.17
CA GLY A 216 8.77 -5.13 3.85
C GLY A 216 8.52 -6.16 2.75
N PRO A 217 9.40 -7.15 2.54
CA PRO A 217 9.19 -8.21 1.56
C PRO A 217 7.89 -9.01 1.76
N ARG A 218 7.45 -9.19 3.02
CA ARG A 218 6.19 -9.88 3.30
C ARG A 218 4.99 -8.99 2.95
N LEU A 219 5.00 -7.72 3.34
CA LEU A 219 3.97 -6.76 2.98
C LEU A 219 3.87 -6.59 1.46
N ALA A 220 5.02 -6.51 0.77
CA ALA A 220 5.08 -6.46 -0.69
C ALA A 220 4.51 -7.73 -1.33
N ALA A 221 4.85 -8.92 -0.83
CA ALA A 221 4.28 -10.18 -1.33
C ALA A 221 2.75 -10.25 -1.14
N LEU A 222 2.23 -9.71 -0.04
CA LEU A 222 0.80 -9.64 0.24
C LEU A 222 0.08 -8.70 -0.73
N SER A 223 0.65 -7.52 -1.01
CA SER A 223 0.05 -6.48 -1.86
C SER A 223 0.33 -6.64 -3.35
N ALA A 224 1.23 -7.55 -3.76
CA ALA A 224 1.62 -7.76 -5.16
C ALA A 224 0.53 -8.30 -6.09
N GLN A 225 -0.61 -8.76 -5.56
CA GLN A 225 -1.77 -9.13 -6.37
C GLN A 225 -3.06 -8.78 -5.61
N PRO A 226 -4.24 -8.82 -6.27
CA PRO A 226 -5.49 -8.45 -5.66
C PRO A 226 -5.68 -9.02 -4.25
N TYR A 227 -6.19 -8.18 -3.36
CA TYR A 227 -6.57 -8.52 -2.00
C TYR A 227 -7.77 -7.69 -1.58
N TYR A 228 -8.45 -8.09 -0.52
CA TYR A 228 -9.60 -7.35 -0.01
C TYR A 228 -9.20 -6.50 1.18
N VAL A 229 -9.84 -5.35 1.33
CA VAL A 229 -9.88 -4.63 2.60
C VAL A 229 -11.32 -4.54 3.04
N VAL A 230 -11.56 -4.89 4.29
CA VAL A 230 -12.85 -4.78 4.98
C VAL A 230 -12.71 -3.68 6.01
N ASP A 231 -13.50 -2.63 5.86
CA ASP A 231 -13.58 -1.48 6.74
C ASP A 231 -14.88 -1.59 7.55
N PHE A 232 -14.75 -1.66 8.88
CA PHE A 232 -15.91 -1.70 9.78
C PHE A 232 -16.10 -0.33 10.44
N PRO A 233 -17.30 0.27 10.36
CA PRO A 233 -17.60 1.49 11.10
C PRO A 233 -17.51 1.24 12.60
N VAL A 234 -17.01 2.23 13.34
CA VAL A 234 -16.98 2.26 14.80
C VAL A 234 -17.89 3.38 15.28
N GLY A 235 -18.81 3.05 16.17
CA GLY A 235 -19.72 3.99 16.80
C GLY A 235 -19.02 4.94 17.78
N ASP A 236 -19.63 6.10 17.98
CA ASP A 236 -19.24 7.08 19.00
C ASP A 236 -19.87 6.77 20.38
N ASP A 237 -20.43 5.56 20.55
CA ASP A 237 -20.99 5.09 21.80
C ASP A 237 -19.89 4.72 22.81
N ALA A 238 -20.25 4.66 24.09
CA ALA A 238 -19.29 4.40 25.17
C ALA A 238 -18.60 3.03 25.03
N GLU A 239 -19.23 2.07 24.34
CA GLU A 239 -18.69 0.73 24.08
C GLU A 239 -17.88 0.66 22.78
N HIS A 240 -17.88 1.74 21.99
CA HIS A 240 -17.26 1.82 20.67
C HIS A 240 -17.65 0.64 19.79
N THR A 241 -18.95 0.48 19.59
CA THR A 241 -19.53 -0.66 18.90
C THR A 241 -19.13 -0.66 17.43
N VAL A 242 -18.61 -1.80 16.98
CA VAL A 242 -18.29 -2.10 15.59
C VAL A 242 -19.56 -2.52 14.87
N ASP A 243 -19.90 -1.79 13.80
CA ASP A 243 -21.05 -2.11 12.96
C ASP A 243 -20.69 -3.20 11.94
N ALA A 244 -20.75 -4.46 12.41
CA ALA A 244 -20.53 -5.64 11.58
C ALA A 244 -21.67 -5.89 10.56
N ALA A 245 -22.81 -5.20 10.68
CA ALA A 245 -23.94 -5.34 9.75
C ALA A 245 -23.77 -4.47 8.50
N ARG A 246 -22.92 -3.43 8.57
CA ARG A 246 -22.62 -2.52 7.44
C ARG A 246 -21.13 -2.40 7.14
N PRO A 247 -20.40 -3.52 6.94
CA PRO A 247 -19.00 -3.47 6.56
C PRO A 247 -18.87 -2.90 5.15
N GLN A 248 -17.84 -2.09 4.93
CA GLN A 248 -17.45 -1.64 3.60
C GLN A 248 -16.30 -2.50 3.12
N MET A 249 -16.50 -3.21 2.02
CA MET A 249 -15.47 -4.06 1.46
C MET A 249 -15.03 -3.53 0.10
N ARG A 250 -13.74 -3.63 -0.20
CA ARG A 250 -13.17 -3.20 -1.48
C ARG A 250 -12.04 -4.11 -1.92
N ILE A 251 -11.83 -4.20 -3.23
CA ILE A 251 -10.68 -4.88 -3.81
C ILE A 251 -9.56 -3.85 -3.98
N VAL A 252 -8.37 -4.18 -3.51
CA VAL A 252 -7.18 -3.41 -3.81
C VAL A 252 -6.39 -4.11 -4.89
N GLU A 253 -6.29 -3.40 -6.02
CA GLU A 253 -5.52 -3.84 -7.17
C GLU A 253 -4.15 -3.16 -7.22
N PRO A 254 -3.10 -3.89 -7.66
CA PRO A 254 -1.86 -3.28 -8.13
C PRO A 254 -2.12 -2.20 -9.18
N PHE A 255 -1.15 -1.30 -9.36
CA PHE A 255 -1.34 -0.10 -10.18
C PHE A 255 -1.76 -0.45 -11.63
N GLU A 256 -1.04 -1.37 -12.27
CA GLU A 256 -1.28 -1.78 -13.65
C GLU A 256 -2.69 -2.36 -13.84
N ARG A 257 -3.12 -3.22 -12.91
CA ARG A 257 -4.47 -3.81 -12.90
C ARG A 257 -5.56 -2.75 -12.70
N ARG A 258 -5.29 -1.72 -11.92
CA ARG A 258 -6.21 -0.61 -11.69
C ARG A 258 -6.36 0.25 -12.93
N GLU A 259 -5.29 0.47 -13.69
CA GLU A 259 -5.34 1.15 -14.98
C GLU A 259 -6.16 0.34 -16.00
N GLU A 260 -5.92 -0.97 -16.09
CA GLU A 260 -6.70 -1.88 -16.95
C GLU A 260 -8.19 -1.89 -16.57
N PHE A 261 -8.50 -1.98 -15.27
CA PHE A 261 -9.88 -1.87 -14.77
C PHE A 261 -10.51 -0.53 -15.17
N SER A 262 -9.78 0.59 -15.01
CA SER A 262 -10.27 1.91 -15.39
C SER A 262 -10.57 2.02 -16.88
N GLN A 263 -9.75 1.43 -17.74
CA GLN A 263 -9.98 1.44 -19.18
C GLN A 263 -11.20 0.58 -19.55
N ARG A 264 -11.35 -0.58 -18.93
CA ARG A 264 -12.47 -1.50 -19.16
C ARG A 264 -13.80 -0.91 -18.68
N ILE A 265 -13.82 -0.24 -17.53
CA ILE A 265 -15.04 0.39 -17.03
C ILE A 265 -15.46 1.56 -17.91
N ASP A 266 -14.52 2.42 -18.34
CA ASP A 266 -14.83 3.52 -19.25
C ASP A 266 -15.39 2.99 -20.58
N ALA A 267 -14.77 1.95 -21.14
CA ALA A 267 -15.25 1.29 -22.36
C ALA A 267 -16.64 0.66 -22.22
N SER A 268 -16.97 0.15 -21.03
CA SER A 268 -18.28 -0.46 -20.75
C SER A 268 -19.37 0.56 -20.47
N VAL A 269 -19.04 1.68 -19.82
CA VAL A 269 -20.00 2.70 -19.38
C VAL A 269 -20.30 3.72 -20.47
N LEU A 270 -19.31 4.12 -21.28
CA LEU A 270 -19.51 5.16 -22.30
C LEU A 270 -20.60 4.84 -23.32
N PRO A 271 -20.73 3.61 -23.86
CA PRO A 271 -21.84 3.27 -24.75
C PRO A 271 -23.22 3.46 -24.10
N LEU A 272 -23.34 3.16 -22.80
CA LEU A 272 -24.58 3.34 -22.04
C LEU A 272 -24.90 4.83 -21.86
N LEU A 273 -23.90 5.62 -21.48
CA LEU A 273 -24.06 7.07 -21.32
C LEU A 273 -24.41 7.75 -22.64
N ARG A 274 -23.85 7.29 -23.77
CA ARG A 274 -24.14 7.83 -25.11
C ARG A 274 -25.56 7.61 -25.60
N GLY A 275 -26.33 6.73 -24.96
CA GLY A 275 -27.77 6.65 -25.17
C GLY A 275 -28.50 7.94 -24.77
N THR A 276 -27.98 8.68 -23.78
CA THR A 276 -28.56 9.95 -23.28
C THR A 276 -27.71 11.17 -23.63
N TYR A 277 -26.39 11.03 -23.62
CA TYR A 277 -25.40 12.08 -23.89
C TYR A 277 -24.54 11.66 -25.09
N PRO A 278 -24.97 11.90 -26.34
CA PRO A 278 -24.38 11.28 -27.53
C PRO A 278 -22.87 11.51 -27.71
N GLU A 279 -22.35 12.62 -27.19
CA GLU A 279 -20.94 13.01 -27.27
C GLU A 279 -20.17 12.76 -25.96
N ALA A 280 -20.71 11.95 -25.05
CA ALA A 280 -20.08 11.72 -23.76
C ALA A 280 -18.64 11.20 -23.89
N VAL A 281 -17.78 11.78 -23.05
CA VAL A 281 -16.38 11.39 -22.88
C VAL A 281 -16.07 11.22 -21.39
N ALA A 282 -15.40 10.13 -21.04
CA ALA A 282 -14.94 9.90 -19.68
C ALA A 282 -13.73 10.80 -19.39
N THR A 283 -13.47 11.09 -18.12
CA THR A 283 -12.25 11.83 -17.72
C THR A 283 -10.97 11.08 -18.04
N GLY A 284 -11.05 9.75 -18.15
CA GLY A 284 -9.90 8.86 -18.25
C GLY A 284 -9.21 8.78 -16.89
N GLY A 285 -9.33 7.63 -16.23
CA GLY A 285 -8.83 7.45 -14.86
C GLY A 285 -9.93 7.31 -13.82
N SER A 286 -11.13 6.88 -14.22
CA SER A 286 -12.23 6.45 -13.33
C SER A 286 -11.82 5.38 -12.30
N GLY A 287 -10.66 4.75 -12.47
CA GLY A 287 -9.98 3.91 -11.46
C GLY A 287 -9.36 4.67 -10.28
N LEU A 288 -9.46 6.01 -10.23
CA LEU A 288 -9.14 6.83 -9.06
C LEU A 288 -10.34 7.04 -8.11
N GLY A 289 -11.56 6.65 -8.55
CA GLY A 289 -12.75 6.63 -7.70
C GLY A 289 -12.69 5.49 -6.67
N VAL A 290 -13.35 5.66 -5.52
CA VAL A 290 -13.46 4.62 -4.49
C VAL A 290 -14.46 3.54 -4.95
N TRP A 291 -13.96 2.49 -5.61
CA TRP A 291 -14.76 1.31 -5.94
C TRP A 291 -14.88 0.42 -4.72
N ARG A 292 -16.12 0.13 -4.32
CA ARG A 292 -16.46 -0.78 -3.22
C ARG A 292 -17.22 -1.97 -3.77
N LEU A 293 -17.10 -3.12 -3.13
CA LEU A 293 -18.01 -4.24 -3.39
C LEU A 293 -19.42 -3.86 -2.99
N GLU A 294 -20.41 -4.35 -3.74
CA GLU A 294 -21.80 -4.21 -3.31
C GLU A 294 -22.05 -5.00 -2.02
N PRO A 295 -22.90 -4.50 -1.11
CA PRO A 295 -23.23 -5.22 0.12
C PRO A 295 -23.68 -6.66 -0.18
N GLY A 296 -23.07 -7.63 0.51
CA GLY A 296 -23.37 -9.04 0.34
C GLY A 296 -22.88 -9.65 -0.98
N ARG A 297 -22.03 -8.97 -1.76
CA ARG A 297 -21.53 -9.47 -3.06
C ARG A 297 -20.03 -9.33 -3.22
N ILE A 298 -19.39 -10.36 -3.79
CA ILE A 298 -17.98 -10.29 -4.21
C ILE A 298 -17.81 -10.22 -5.74
N ASP A 299 -18.89 -10.46 -6.48
CA ASP A 299 -18.95 -10.49 -7.94
C ASP A 299 -19.42 -9.16 -8.54
N ARG A 300 -19.70 -8.16 -7.70
CA ARG A 300 -20.09 -6.82 -8.14
C ARG A 300 -19.40 -5.74 -7.33
N VAL A 301 -18.88 -4.77 -8.05
CA VAL A 301 -18.34 -3.51 -7.52
C VAL A 301 -19.28 -2.37 -7.89
N ARG A 302 -19.26 -1.32 -7.07
CA ARG A 302 -19.99 -0.09 -7.24
C ARG A 302 -19.06 1.10 -7.02
N GLY A 303 -19.17 2.09 -7.89
CA GLY A 303 -18.32 3.27 -7.86
C GLY A 303 -18.85 4.37 -8.77
N TYR A 304 -18.06 5.43 -8.90
CA TYR A 304 -18.41 6.57 -9.73
C TYR A 304 -17.47 6.66 -10.94
N VAL A 305 -18.06 6.83 -12.12
CA VAL A 305 -17.36 7.18 -13.36
C VAL A 305 -17.62 8.65 -13.64
N LEU A 306 -16.57 9.46 -13.64
CA LEU A 306 -16.65 10.87 -13.97
C LEU A 306 -16.62 11.06 -15.48
N PHE A 307 -17.50 11.93 -16.01
CA PHE A 307 -17.58 12.18 -17.44
C PHE A 307 -18.07 13.60 -17.75
N CYS A 308 -17.86 14.02 -18.99
CA CYS A 308 -18.41 15.24 -19.55
C CYS A 308 -19.45 14.86 -20.61
N ALA A 309 -20.59 15.55 -20.63
CA ALA A 309 -21.67 15.28 -21.60
C ALA A 309 -21.24 15.53 -23.05
N ARG A 310 -20.27 16.42 -23.24
CA ARG A 310 -19.60 16.74 -24.51
C ARG A 310 -18.11 16.95 -24.25
N PRO A 311 -17.24 16.81 -25.27
CA PRO A 311 -15.83 17.15 -25.13
C PRO A 311 -15.65 18.63 -24.77
N PRO A 312 -14.65 19.00 -23.94
CA PRO A 312 -14.37 20.39 -23.63
C PRO A 312 -14.07 21.23 -24.88
N GLU A 313 -14.61 22.44 -24.92
CA GLU A 313 -14.30 23.41 -25.98
C GLU A 313 -12.79 23.73 -25.96
N GLY A 314 -12.16 23.73 -27.14
CA GLY A 314 -10.71 23.95 -27.26
C GLY A 314 -9.83 22.71 -27.07
N GLY A 315 -10.42 21.50 -26.96
CA GLY A 315 -9.67 20.24 -26.93
C GLY A 315 -8.97 19.94 -25.60
N GLY A 316 -9.39 20.61 -24.53
CA GLY A 316 -8.92 20.33 -23.17
C GLY A 316 -9.32 18.92 -22.68
N ARG A 317 -8.68 18.45 -21.61
CA ARG A 317 -9.06 17.19 -20.95
C ARG A 317 -10.39 17.36 -20.22
N CYS A 318 -11.26 16.36 -20.32
CA CYS A 318 -12.47 16.29 -19.50
C CYS A 318 -12.08 16.11 -18.03
N LEU A 319 -12.59 16.98 -17.15
CA LEU A 319 -12.35 16.91 -15.70
C LEU A 319 -13.54 16.35 -14.92
N GLY A 320 -14.64 16.03 -15.61
CA GLY A 320 -15.83 15.43 -15.04
C GLY A 320 -16.76 16.49 -14.47
N ASP A 321 -17.80 16.81 -15.25
CA ASP A 321 -18.88 17.72 -14.84
C ASP A 321 -20.07 16.92 -14.28
N LEU A 322 -20.12 15.62 -14.61
CA LEU A 322 -21.14 14.67 -14.21
C LEU A 322 -20.47 13.41 -13.64
N ALA A 323 -21.19 12.70 -12.77
CA ALA A 323 -20.78 11.40 -12.27
C ALA A 323 -21.87 10.36 -12.55
N ALA A 324 -21.50 9.25 -13.16
CA ALA A 324 -22.36 8.08 -13.26
C ALA A 324 -22.08 7.17 -12.06
N LEU A 325 -23.10 6.87 -11.26
CA LEU A 325 -23.04 5.78 -10.29
C LEU A 325 -23.20 4.48 -11.06
N VAL A 326 -22.17 3.64 -11.01
CA VAL A 326 -22.05 2.45 -11.85
C VAL A 326 -21.88 1.23 -10.97
N THR A 327 -22.52 0.14 -11.36
CA THR A 327 -22.22 -1.21 -10.89
C THR A 327 -21.59 -2.02 -12.01
N ALA A 328 -20.57 -2.82 -11.70
CA ALA A 328 -19.85 -3.62 -12.68
C ALA A 328 -19.33 -4.91 -12.04
N ASP A 329 -18.86 -5.87 -12.85
CA ASP A 329 -18.07 -6.96 -12.31
C ASP A 329 -16.66 -6.47 -11.86
N PRO A 330 -15.92 -7.23 -11.03
CA PRO A 330 -14.59 -6.83 -10.56
C PRO A 330 -13.54 -6.63 -11.66
N GLU A 331 -13.82 -7.13 -12.87
CA GLU A 331 -12.95 -6.98 -14.04
C GLU A 331 -13.28 -5.70 -14.84
N GLY A 332 -14.24 -4.90 -14.37
CA GLY A 332 -14.68 -3.65 -15.02
C GLY A 332 -15.58 -3.89 -16.24
N GLY A 333 -16.08 -5.11 -16.41
CA GLY A 333 -17.05 -5.50 -17.41
C GLY A 333 -18.49 -5.46 -16.89
N SER A 334 -19.42 -5.81 -17.79
CA SER A 334 -20.85 -5.96 -17.46
C SER A 334 -21.43 -4.74 -16.71
N ALA A 335 -20.97 -3.54 -17.09
CA ALA A 335 -21.30 -2.32 -16.38
C ALA A 335 -22.76 -1.93 -16.57
N GLU A 336 -23.35 -1.35 -15.54
CA GLU A 336 -24.72 -0.84 -15.51
C GLU A 336 -24.69 0.56 -14.89
N VAL A 337 -25.30 1.53 -15.57
CA VAL A 337 -25.45 2.90 -15.03
C VAL A 337 -26.69 2.94 -14.17
N VAL A 338 -26.50 3.04 -12.85
CA VAL A 338 -27.60 3.08 -11.87
C VAL A 338 -28.29 4.45 -11.91
N ARG A 339 -27.49 5.53 -11.93
CA ARG A 339 -27.96 6.90 -12.07
C ARG A 339 -26.83 7.84 -12.48
N VAL A 340 -27.19 8.97 -13.07
CA VAL A 340 -26.27 10.09 -13.33
C VAL A 340 -26.53 11.19 -12.31
N LEU A 341 -25.46 11.72 -11.73
CA LEU A 341 -25.45 12.83 -10.80
C LEU A 341 -24.97 14.10 -11.51
N THR A 342 -25.69 15.19 -11.24
CA THR A 342 -25.28 16.57 -11.54
C THR A 342 -24.72 17.20 -10.26
N ASP A 343 -24.11 18.38 -10.37
CA ASP A 343 -23.69 19.20 -9.23
C ASP A 343 -22.73 18.46 -8.27
N ILE A 344 -21.82 17.68 -8.86
CA ILE A 344 -20.89 16.77 -8.16
C ILE A 344 -19.71 17.49 -7.49
N ARG A 345 -19.77 18.82 -7.38
CA ARG A 345 -18.71 19.66 -6.81
C ARG A 345 -19.31 20.70 -5.87
N ASP A 346 -18.64 20.91 -4.73
CA ASP A 346 -19.00 21.96 -3.77
C ASP A 346 -18.67 23.36 -4.30
N GLU A 347 -19.01 24.39 -3.52
CA GLU A 347 -18.75 25.81 -3.84
C GLU A 347 -17.26 26.13 -4.04
N ARG A 348 -16.36 25.26 -3.57
CA ARG A 348 -14.90 25.37 -3.70
C ARG A 348 -14.35 24.52 -4.85
N GLY A 349 -15.22 23.86 -5.61
CA GLY A 349 -14.87 23.00 -6.74
C GLY A 349 -14.37 21.59 -6.34
N VAL A 350 -14.48 21.23 -5.06
CA VAL A 350 -14.08 19.91 -4.55
C VAL A 350 -15.17 18.89 -4.88
N LEU A 351 -14.80 17.68 -5.30
CA LEU A 351 -15.77 16.62 -5.57
C LEU A 351 -16.58 16.28 -4.31
N ASP A 352 -17.91 16.33 -4.44
CA ASP A 352 -18.86 15.92 -3.42
C ASP A 352 -19.75 14.82 -4.00
N LEU A 353 -19.45 13.57 -3.63
CA LEU A 353 -20.10 12.39 -4.16
C LEU A 353 -20.72 11.60 -3.00
N PRO A 354 -22.01 11.24 -3.08
CA PRO A 354 -22.68 10.52 -2.01
C PRO A 354 -21.99 9.20 -1.66
N GLY A 355 -21.66 9.04 -0.38
CA GLY A 355 -21.08 7.81 0.14
C GLY A 355 -19.65 7.55 -0.30
N VAL A 356 -18.92 8.55 -0.81
CA VAL A 356 -17.45 8.48 -0.96
C VAL A 356 -16.77 8.64 0.39
#